data_AF-A0A2L2BP28-F1
#
_entry.id   AF-A0A2L2BP28-F1
#
_cell.length_a   1.000
_cell.length_b   1.000
_cell.length_c   1.000
_cell.angle_alpha   90.00
_cell.angle_beta   90.00
_cell.angle_gamma   90.00
#
_symmetry.space_group_name_H-M   'P 1'
#
loop_
_entity.id
_entity.type
_entity.pdbx_description
1 polymer ?
#
loop_
_entity_poly.entity_id
_entity_poly.type
_entity_poly.pdbx_seq_one_letter_code
_entity_poly.pdbx_strand_id
1 'polypeptide(L)'
;MITAPAEDQKPPRGATSPSSTDQATAVDLDLMLDQVLASLEHVAAEDSLCTLTGERVQAAKYFEGQVVALKELRRIRRTSLSPEADNQARLALIEQWSKRLRSHERSDLKWQSYLSGGRDALTAVS
;
A
#
# COMPACT_ATOMS: atom_id res chain seq x y z
N MET A 1 36.78 24.12 49.08
CA MET A 1 35.49 23.43 49.32
C MET A 1 34.41 24.45 49.04
N ILE A 2 33.55 24.34 48.02
CA ILE A 2 32.84 23.18 47.47
C ILE A 2 32.85 23.25 45.93
N THR A 3 32.89 22.07 45.31
CA THR A 3 32.92 21.81 43.86
C THR A 3 31.53 21.36 43.37
N ALA A 4 31.20 21.74 42.12
CA ALA A 4 30.24 21.14 41.16
C ALA A 4 28.71 21.36 41.35
N PRO A 5 27.87 21.15 40.29
CA PRO A 5 28.21 20.66 38.94
C PRO A 5 27.60 21.47 37.74
N ALA A 6 28.05 21.07 36.55
CA ALA A 6 27.56 21.44 35.23
C ALA A 6 26.31 20.63 34.83
N GLU A 7 25.42 21.24 34.05
CA GLU A 7 24.36 20.65 33.20
C GLU A 7 23.61 21.86 32.57
N ASP A 8 23.17 21.93 31.32
CA ASP A 8 22.91 20.91 30.34
C ASP A 8 22.87 21.60 28.96
N GLN A 9 23.71 21.16 28.01
CA GLN A 9 23.64 21.62 26.62
C GLN A 9 22.43 20.93 25.98
N LYS A 10 21.31 21.63 25.86
CA LYS A 10 20.16 21.20 25.07
C LYS A 10 20.59 21.08 23.59
N PRO A 11 20.68 19.87 23.00
CA PRO A 11 20.90 19.78 21.57
C PRO A 11 19.66 20.30 20.83
N PRO A 12 19.83 21.00 19.68
CA PRO A 12 18.70 21.30 18.83
C PRO A 12 18.07 19.98 18.38
N ARG A 13 16.75 19.85 18.58
CA ARG A 13 15.95 18.75 18.01
C ARG A 13 16.18 18.78 16.51
N GLY A 14 16.98 17.84 16.02
CA GLY A 14 17.09 17.55 14.60
C GLY A 14 15.69 17.19 14.12
N ALA A 15 15.02 18.14 13.49
CA ALA A 15 13.96 17.82 12.56
C ALA A 15 14.65 17.05 11.43
N THR A 16 14.63 15.73 11.51
CA THR A 16 15.00 14.86 10.40
C THR A 16 13.99 15.13 9.29
N SER A 17 14.38 16.00 8.36
CA SER A 17 13.72 16.10 7.07
C SER A 17 13.60 14.69 6.50
N PRO A 18 12.41 14.26 6.03
CA PRO A 18 12.26 12.96 5.44
C PRO A 18 13.24 12.83 4.27
N SER A 19 14.00 11.73 4.27
CA SER A 19 15.00 11.44 3.25
C SER A 19 14.37 11.48 1.86
N SER A 20 15.09 11.97 0.85
CA SER A 20 14.57 12.10 -0.53
C SER A 20 14.04 10.78 -1.10
N THR A 21 14.54 9.63 -0.61
CA THR A 21 14.06 8.29 -0.98
C THR A 21 12.68 7.97 -0.41
N ASP A 22 12.39 8.38 0.84
CA ASP A 22 11.08 8.17 1.45
C ASP A 22 10.01 9.03 0.77
N GLN A 23 10.38 10.22 0.32
CA GLN A 23 9.48 11.08 -0.47
C GLN A 23 9.20 10.51 -1.86
N ALA A 24 10.21 9.93 -2.54
CA ALA A 24 10.03 9.32 -3.86
C ALA A 24 9.05 8.12 -3.81
N THR A 25 9.20 7.22 -2.85
CA THR A 25 8.31 6.06 -2.71
C THR A 25 6.88 6.42 -2.29
N ALA A 26 6.71 7.52 -1.54
CA ALA A 26 5.40 8.06 -1.21
C ALA A 26 4.71 8.70 -2.42
N VAL A 27 5.47 9.41 -3.26
CA VAL A 27 4.99 9.99 -4.53
C VAL A 27 4.55 8.89 -5.49
N ASP A 28 5.30 7.79 -5.57
CA ASP A 28 4.93 6.65 -6.43
C ASP A 28 3.61 5.99 -5.99
N LEU A 29 3.39 5.85 -4.67
CA LEU A 29 2.16 5.26 -4.15
C LEU A 29 0.93 6.14 -4.40
N ASP A 30 1.06 7.46 -4.23
CA ASP A 30 -0.04 8.40 -4.48
C ASP A 30 -0.36 8.48 -5.99
N LEU A 31 0.65 8.47 -6.86
CA LEU A 31 0.47 8.39 -8.31
C LEU A 31 -0.24 7.10 -8.73
N MET A 32 0.15 5.96 -8.16
CA MET A 32 -0.53 4.69 -8.40
C MET A 32 -1.99 4.75 -7.95
N LEU A 33 -2.28 5.32 -6.78
CA LEU A 33 -3.64 5.45 -6.28
C LEU A 33 -4.52 6.31 -7.21
N ASP A 34 -3.99 7.43 -7.69
CA ASP A 34 -4.70 8.31 -8.62
C ASP A 34 -4.97 7.62 -9.97
N GLN A 35 -3.99 6.87 -10.49
CA GLN A 35 -4.16 6.10 -11.73
C GLN A 35 -5.24 5.02 -11.60
N VAL A 36 -5.28 4.32 -10.46
CA VAL A 36 -6.29 3.29 -10.20
C VAL A 36 -7.68 3.91 -10.04
N LEU A 37 -7.79 5.05 -9.35
CA LEU A 37 -9.05 5.77 -9.23
C LEU A 37 -9.58 6.23 -10.59
N ALA A 38 -8.72 6.82 -11.42
CA ALA A 38 -9.10 7.18 -12.79
C ALA A 38 -9.54 5.95 -13.60
N SER A 39 -8.84 4.82 -13.45
CA SER A 39 -9.23 3.57 -14.12
C SER A 39 -10.60 3.06 -13.64
N LEU A 40 -10.87 3.15 -12.34
CA LEU A 40 -12.16 2.77 -11.74
C LEU A 40 -13.31 3.66 -12.24
N GLU A 41 -13.07 4.96 -12.43
CA GLU A 41 -14.08 5.89 -12.94
C GLU A 41 -14.48 5.61 -14.40
N HIS A 42 -13.60 5.00 -15.19
CA HIS A 42 -13.81 4.75 -16.61
C HIS A 42 -14.40 3.37 -16.93
N VAL A 43 -14.43 2.43 -15.98
CA VAL A 43 -14.98 1.09 -16.21
C VAL A 43 -16.47 1.00 -15.93
N ALA A 44 -17.21 0.37 -16.84
CA ALA A 44 -18.57 -0.04 -16.58
C ALA A 44 -18.60 -1.28 -15.67
N ALA A 45 -19.70 -1.48 -14.95
CA ALA A 45 -19.85 -2.61 -14.01
C ALA A 45 -19.75 -4.00 -14.70
N GLU A 46 -20.02 -4.07 -16.01
CA GLU A 46 -19.98 -5.31 -16.80
C GLU A 46 -18.64 -5.54 -17.50
N ASP A 47 -17.71 -4.59 -17.41
CA ASP A 47 -16.39 -4.74 -18.01
C ASP A 47 -15.59 -5.85 -17.33
N SER A 48 -14.81 -6.55 -18.15
CA SER A 48 -13.91 -7.60 -17.70
C SER A 48 -12.48 -7.30 -18.09
N LEU A 49 -11.54 -7.61 -17.21
CA LEU A 49 -10.10 -7.56 -17.49
C LEU A 49 -9.53 -8.98 -17.50
N CYS A 50 -8.36 -9.13 -18.10
CA CYS A 50 -7.50 -10.28 -17.91
C CYS A 50 -6.31 -9.86 -17.05
N THR A 51 -6.05 -10.57 -15.96
CA THR A 51 -4.83 -10.39 -15.18
C THR A 51 -3.62 -10.86 -16.00
N LEU A 52 -2.40 -10.49 -15.55
CA LEU A 52 -1.16 -10.95 -16.18
C LEU A 52 -0.98 -12.47 -16.11
N THR A 53 -1.64 -13.15 -15.17
CA THR A 53 -1.67 -14.61 -15.04
C THR A 53 -2.76 -15.26 -15.91
N GLY A 54 -3.51 -14.48 -16.69
CA GLY A 54 -4.54 -14.96 -17.61
C GLY A 54 -5.92 -15.19 -16.96
N GLU A 55 -6.13 -14.72 -15.74
CA GLU A 55 -7.41 -14.86 -15.04
C GLU A 55 -8.37 -13.74 -15.49
N ARG A 56 -9.61 -14.11 -15.85
CA ARG A 56 -10.64 -13.11 -16.17
C ARG A 56 -11.28 -12.61 -14.89
N VAL A 57 -11.29 -11.29 -14.71
CA VAL A 57 -11.83 -10.60 -13.52
C VAL A 57 -12.86 -9.55 -13.91
N GLN A 58 -13.79 -9.25 -13.00
CA GLN A 58 -14.69 -8.10 -13.15
C GLN A 58 -13.92 -6.81 -12.87
N ALA A 59 -13.86 -5.92 -13.86
CA ALA A 59 -12.97 -4.76 -13.87
C ALA A 59 -13.20 -3.82 -12.69
N ALA A 60 -14.46 -3.43 -12.45
CA ALA A 60 -14.81 -2.52 -11.36
C ALA A 60 -14.38 -3.08 -9.99
N LYS A 61 -14.67 -4.36 -9.72
CA LYS A 61 -14.28 -4.99 -8.44
C LYS A 61 -12.78 -5.17 -8.30
N TYR A 62 -12.10 -5.50 -9.39
CA TYR A 62 -10.66 -5.57 -9.41
C TYR A 62 -10.03 -4.23 -9.02
N PHE A 63 -10.43 -3.12 -9.65
CA PHE A 63 -9.92 -1.79 -9.29
C PHE A 63 -10.34 -1.32 -7.90
N GLU A 64 -11.56 -1.62 -7.43
CA GLU A 64 -11.96 -1.37 -6.03
C GLU A 64 -10.97 -2.05 -5.04
N GLY A 65 -10.58 -3.30 -5.33
CA GLY A 65 -9.59 -4.03 -4.54
C GLY A 65 -8.23 -3.34 -4.50
N GLN A 66 -7.75 -2.90 -5.66
CA GLN A 66 -6.51 -2.13 -5.76
C GLN A 66 -6.55 -0.86 -4.91
N VAL A 67 -7.63 -0.06 -5.01
CA VAL A 67 -7.80 1.18 -4.23
C VAL A 67 -7.73 0.90 -2.73
N VAL A 68 -8.44 -0.12 -2.25
CA VAL A 68 -8.48 -0.44 -0.82
C VAL A 68 -7.10 -0.88 -0.33
N ALA A 69 -6.42 -1.75 -1.05
CA ALA A 69 -5.10 -2.23 -0.66
C ALA A 69 -4.04 -1.11 -0.64
N LEU A 70 -4.04 -0.23 -1.65
CA LEU A 70 -3.12 0.92 -1.69
C LEU A 70 -3.43 1.93 -0.57
N LYS A 71 -4.70 2.17 -0.24
CA LYS A 71 -5.07 3.01 0.92
C LYS A 71 -4.64 2.39 2.26
N GLU A 72 -4.72 1.07 2.39
CA GLU A 72 -4.25 0.34 3.58
C GLU A 72 -2.74 0.52 3.74
N LEU A 73 -1.95 0.30 2.66
CA LEU A 73 -0.51 0.53 2.66
C LEU A 73 -0.16 1.99 2.96
N ARG A 74 -0.84 2.95 2.33
CA ARG A 74 -0.65 4.39 2.56
C ARG A 74 -0.85 4.76 4.02
N ARG A 75 -1.87 4.18 4.67
CA ARG A 75 -2.12 4.40 6.10
C ARG A 75 -0.97 3.90 6.96
N ILE A 76 -0.39 2.74 6.64
CA ILE A 76 0.73 2.17 7.39
C ILE A 76 1.99 3.03 7.22
N ARG A 77 2.33 3.41 5.98
CA ARG A 77 3.51 4.25 5.68
C ARG A 77 3.50 5.58 6.43
N ARG A 78 2.32 6.19 6.62
CA ARG A 78 2.18 7.44 7.41
C ARG A 78 2.60 7.30 8.88
N THR A 79 2.56 6.10 9.43
CA THR A 79 2.91 5.81 10.82
C THR A 79 4.22 5.07 10.97
N SER A 80 4.84 4.71 9.85
CA SER A 80 6.07 3.95 9.82
C SER A 80 7.28 4.83 10.14
N LEU A 81 8.30 4.19 10.71
CA LEU A 81 9.52 4.86 11.15
C LEU A 81 10.71 4.58 10.24
N SER A 82 10.57 3.66 9.27
CA SER A 82 11.64 3.35 8.32
C SER A 82 11.11 2.71 7.02
N PRO A 83 11.84 2.87 5.90
CA PRO A 83 11.51 2.19 4.64
C PRO A 83 11.56 0.66 4.73
N GLU A 84 12.39 0.08 5.60
CA GLU A 84 12.37 -1.37 5.84
C GLU A 84 11.06 -1.82 6.49
N ALA A 85 10.55 -1.06 7.47
CA ALA A 85 9.26 -1.35 8.09
C ALA A 85 8.10 -1.22 7.07
N ASP A 86 8.20 -0.27 6.13
CA ASP A 86 7.24 -0.13 5.03
C ASP A 86 7.23 -1.35 4.11
N ASN A 87 8.41 -1.85 3.75
CA ASN A 87 8.54 -3.03 2.91
C ASN A 87 8.00 -4.29 3.63
N GLN A 88 8.33 -4.48 4.91
CA GLN A 88 7.78 -5.58 5.70
C GLN A 88 6.25 -5.49 5.84
N ALA A 89 5.70 -4.29 6.06
CA ALA A 89 4.26 -4.08 6.10
C ALA A 89 3.59 -4.40 4.76
N ARG A 90 4.20 -3.99 3.64
CA ARG A 90 3.71 -4.33 2.29
C ARG A 90 3.70 -5.85 2.08
N LEU A 91 4.78 -6.54 2.43
CA LEU A 91 4.86 -8.00 2.33
C LEU A 91 3.81 -8.70 3.20
N ALA A 92 3.58 -8.21 4.42
CA ALA A 92 2.54 -8.72 5.31
C ALA A 92 1.13 -8.52 4.72
N LEU A 93 0.87 -7.37 4.09
CA LEU A 93 -0.39 -7.13 3.38
C LEU A 93 -0.55 -8.08 2.18
N ILE A 94 0.50 -8.29 1.37
CA ILE A 94 0.45 -9.23 0.25
C ILE A 94 0.05 -10.64 0.75
N GLU A 95 0.65 -11.12 1.83
CA GLU A 95 0.31 -12.42 2.39
C GLU A 95 -1.12 -12.45 2.95
N GLN A 96 -1.55 -11.40 3.64
CA GLN A 96 -2.92 -11.28 4.14
C GLN A 96 -3.95 -11.36 3.01
N TRP A 97 -3.75 -10.60 1.93
CA TRP A 97 -4.65 -10.60 0.78
C TRP A 97 -4.61 -11.93 0.03
N SER A 98 -3.43 -12.52 -0.13
CA SER A 98 -3.27 -13.85 -0.74
C SER A 98 -3.98 -14.94 0.05
N LYS A 99 -3.88 -14.91 1.40
CA LYS A 99 -4.61 -15.83 2.27
C LYS A 99 -6.12 -15.66 2.14
N ARG A 100 -6.61 -14.42 2.09
CA ARG A 100 -8.05 -14.15 1.87
C ARG A 100 -8.50 -14.70 0.52
N LEU A 101 -7.73 -14.49 -0.55
CA LEU A 101 -8.05 -15.01 -1.88
C LEU A 101 -8.16 -16.54 -1.87
N ARG A 102 -7.14 -17.24 -1.35
CA ARG A 102 -7.15 -18.72 -1.21
C ARG A 102 -8.34 -19.23 -0.39
N SER A 103 -8.68 -18.51 0.69
CA SER A 103 -9.79 -18.89 1.57
C SER A 103 -11.17 -18.70 0.91
N HIS A 104 -11.24 -17.94 -0.19
CA HIS A 104 -12.47 -17.58 -0.90
C HIS A 104 -12.45 -18.04 -2.37
N GLU A 105 -11.67 -19.06 -2.71
CA GLU A 105 -11.59 -19.62 -4.07
C GLU A 105 -12.95 -20.09 -4.62
N ARG A 106 -13.91 -20.41 -3.73
CA ARG A 106 -15.28 -20.82 -4.09
C ARG A 106 -16.30 -19.68 -3.98
N SER A 107 -15.88 -18.46 -3.65
CA SER A 107 -16.77 -17.29 -3.60
C SER A 107 -17.15 -16.81 -5.00
N ASP A 108 -18.09 -15.86 -5.07
CA ASP A 108 -18.46 -15.27 -6.36
C ASP A 108 -17.28 -14.59 -7.07
N LEU A 109 -17.40 -14.45 -8.39
CA LEU A 109 -16.36 -13.86 -9.22
C LEU A 109 -16.04 -12.41 -8.82
N LYS A 110 -17.01 -11.68 -8.25
CA LYS A 110 -16.85 -10.28 -7.83
C LYS A 110 -15.88 -10.19 -6.66
N TRP A 111 -16.04 -11.04 -5.66
CA TRP A 111 -15.19 -11.12 -4.48
C TRP A 111 -13.79 -11.61 -4.82
N GLN A 112 -13.68 -12.61 -5.69
CA GLN A 112 -12.39 -13.06 -6.20
C GLN A 112 -11.66 -11.94 -6.95
N SER A 113 -12.36 -11.22 -7.84
CA SER A 113 -11.80 -10.07 -8.58
C SER A 113 -11.29 -8.98 -7.63
N TYR A 114 -12.06 -8.66 -6.59
CA TYR A 114 -11.67 -7.70 -5.55
C TYR A 114 -10.39 -8.14 -4.83
N LEU A 115 -10.30 -9.39 -4.40
CA LEU A 115 -9.14 -9.90 -3.68
C LEU A 115 -7.89 -9.99 -4.58
N SER A 116 -8.04 -10.41 -5.84
CA SER A 116 -6.95 -10.42 -6.82
C SER A 116 -6.42 -9.02 -7.09
N GLY A 117 -7.32 -8.03 -7.25
CA GLY A 117 -6.93 -6.63 -7.44
C GLY A 117 -6.07 -6.10 -6.31
N GLY A 118 -6.51 -6.27 -5.06
CA GLY A 118 -5.74 -5.79 -3.92
C GLY A 118 -4.37 -6.46 -3.79
N ARG A 119 -4.27 -7.78 -4.02
CA ARG A 119 -2.99 -8.50 -4.04
C ARG A 119 -2.06 -7.93 -5.11
N ASP A 120 -2.54 -7.84 -6.35
CA ASP A 120 -1.72 -7.44 -7.50
C ASP A 120 -1.19 -6.00 -7.35
N ALA A 121 -2.02 -5.09 -6.82
CA ALA A 121 -1.60 -3.71 -6.54
C ALA A 121 -0.42 -3.65 -5.56
N LEU A 122 -0.48 -4.42 -4.46
CA LEU A 122 0.58 -4.46 -3.46
C LEU A 122 1.88 -5.08 -4.00
N THR A 123 1.76 -6.08 -4.88
CA THR A 123 2.91 -6.69 -5.57
C THR A 123 3.57 -5.71 -6.53
N ALA A 124 2.80 -4.84 -7.17
CA ALA A 124 3.30 -3.84 -8.12
C ALA A 124 4.00 -2.65 -7.46
N VAL A 125 3.79 -2.41 -6.16
CA VAL A 125 4.51 -1.37 -5.40
C VAL A 125 5.94 -1.85 -5.13
N SER A 126 6.92 -1.15 -5.68
CA SER A 126 8.36 -1.32 -5.46
C SER A 126 8.92 -0.39 -4.38
#